data_AF-A0A3D9ZIJ7-F1
#
_entry.id   AF-A0A3D9ZIJ7-F1
#
_cell.length_a   1.000
_cell.length_b   1.000
_cell.length_c   1.000
_cell.angle_alpha   90.00
_cell.angle_beta   90.00
_cell.angle_gamma   90.00
#
_symmetry.space_group_name_H-M   'P 1'
#
loop_
_entity.id
_entity.type
_entity.pdbx_description
1 polymer ?
#
loop_
_entity_poly.entity_id
_entity_poly.type
_entity_poly.pdbx_seq_one_letter_code
_entity_poly.pdbx_strand_id
1 'polypeptide(L)'
;MRTALWSTKKRRRYSVGGAILALLLIAIGALAGFTTNGGKGDFARGTSVLGIDISGLDRSDATARLHAGLDGKPELDKPITVHITGDSAKAADAQVVPDQVGLGVDVDATVTAAHANGGHAVAPAVTLDTSKLDAALRPTVDKITADAATPGSVTFDGVTPKVTYPSPGKGVDIQKTGDAVKTGWLDAVSAAGVATGGTVPSPGQPGAPSVSVPLIEIDNAKGRAQVDQLMDSLVKPAVSAPVTVHSAKGDVTITPDMIAKSLKITGTADGTVTPTVDAAALRTAMGPAISKIESSPPSAVKGTGASQQVLVSTAGGAYVDGNKLATDVLGVLPHATPRTVNAVLNPAPAQVTDPNLAKLGVKEKVSSFTTKFPGGLTLPRVHNIVTVANKVDGAVVKPGATFSLNGYTGWRGYEQGYVDAPVIENNKLVPAVGGGISQFTTTMFNASYYAGLKDVEHKPHSFYIPNYPSVIESTIFWPTLDLKFQNNTPYGMLIDTSYTNDSITVSMWSTKVYDSVKTEWGPKTNVTKPADKTLPAGPECIATAGSDGFKQDAYRVIRKDGKEVQREKFSWSYDAEPHYTCAKPDPVTTTATDQADGQQPATDQPVDPETPPAVPPATSGWGR
;
A
#
# COMPACT_ATOMS: atom_id res chain seq x y z
N MET A 1 -68.12 -39.52 11.83
CA MET A 1 -67.86 -40.94 12.14
C MET A 1 -67.23 -41.61 10.91
N ARG A 2 -66.05 -42.21 11.10
CA ARG A 2 -65.38 -43.28 10.31
C ARG A 2 -65.01 -43.07 8.81
N THR A 3 -63.73 -42.69 8.62
CA THR A 3 -62.68 -43.26 7.72
C THR A 3 -63.04 -44.20 6.56
N ALA A 4 -62.44 -43.97 5.38
CA ALA A 4 -61.60 -44.96 4.65
C ALA A 4 -60.83 -44.33 3.47
N LEU A 5 -59.61 -44.84 3.26
CA LEU A 5 -58.56 -44.41 2.33
C LEU A 5 -58.66 -45.04 0.93
N TRP A 6 -57.93 -44.40 0.00
CA TRP A 6 -57.12 -44.96 -1.11
C TRP A 6 -57.61 -45.00 -2.57
N SER A 7 -56.94 -44.12 -3.32
CA SER A 7 -56.09 -44.40 -4.49
C SER A 7 -56.63 -44.10 -5.89
N THR A 8 -55.87 -43.19 -6.50
CA THR A 8 -55.87 -42.67 -7.85
C THR A 8 -55.43 -43.71 -8.88
N LYS A 9 -56.22 -43.92 -9.94
CA LYS A 9 -55.73 -44.15 -11.32
C LYS A 9 -56.91 -44.39 -12.26
N LYS A 10 -57.27 -43.37 -13.07
CA LYS A 10 -57.83 -43.44 -14.44
C LYS A 10 -58.63 -42.17 -14.73
N ARG A 11 -57.97 -41.13 -15.24
CA ARG A 11 -58.55 -40.09 -16.10
C ARG A 11 -57.43 -39.22 -16.67
N ARG A 12 -56.62 -39.81 -17.56
CA ARG A 12 -55.72 -39.06 -18.46
C ARG A 12 -55.29 -39.95 -19.62
N ARG A 13 -56.25 -40.40 -20.44
CA ARG A 13 -55.97 -41.24 -21.62
C ARG A 13 -56.47 -40.67 -22.96
N TYR A 14 -56.99 -39.45 -22.99
CA TYR A 14 -57.44 -38.83 -24.26
C TYR A 14 -56.91 -37.42 -24.53
N SER A 15 -55.87 -36.98 -23.81
CA SER A 15 -55.26 -35.65 -24.03
C SER A 15 -53.75 -35.68 -24.32
N VAL A 16 -53.14 -36.87 -24.30
CA VAL A 16 -51.71 -37.08 -24.62
C VAL A 16 -51.54 -37.59 -26.06
N GLY A 17 -52.54 -38.27 -26.62
CA GLY A 17 -52.49 -38.77 -28.01
C GLY A 17 -52.55 -37.68 -29.07
N GLY A 18 -53.30 -36.59 -28.83
CA GLY A 18 -53.43 -35.49 -29.78
C GLY A 18 -52.19 -34.59 -29.88
N ALA A 19 -51.49 -34.36 -28.77
CA ALA A 19 -50.27 -33.55 -28.75
C ALA A 19 -49.07 -34.30 -29.37
N ILE A 20 -48.99 -35.62 -29.18
CA ILE A 20 -47.95 -36.46 -29.79
C ILE A 20 -48.16 -36.60 -31.29
N LEU A 21 -49.42 -36.70 -31.77
CA LEU A 21 -49.71 -36.77 -33.20
C LEU A 21 -49.47 -35.43 -33.92
N ALA A 22 -49.76 -34.30 -33.27
CA ALA A 22 -49.46 -32.98 -33.81
C ALA A 22 -47.94 -32.70 -33.87
N LEU A 23 -47.17 -33.12 -32.85
CA LEU A 23 -45.70 -33.02 -32.87
C LEU A 23 -45.06 -33.99 -33.87
N LEU A 24 -45.62 -35.19 -34.07
CA LEU A 24 -45.18 -36.11 -35.12
C LEU A 24 -45.51 -35.60 -36.51
N LEU A 25 -46.64 -34.94 -36.72
CA LEU A 25 -46.98 -34.34 -38.02
C LEU A 25 -46.18 -33.06 -38.31
N ILE A 26 -45.75 -32.32 -37.28
CA ILE A 26 -44.78 -31.20 -37.43
C ILE A 26 -43.37 -31.74 -37.67
N ALA A 27 -42.96 -32.82 -36.99
CA ALA A 27 -41.65 -33.46 -37.22
C ALA A 27 -41.57 -34.17 -38.58
N ILE A 28 -42.65 -34.84 -39.02
CA ILE A 28 -42.75 -35.46 -40.35
C ILE A 28 -42.97 -34.37 -41.42
N GLY A 29 -43.68 -33.28 -41.12
CA GLY A 29 -43.79 -32.11 -41.99
C GLY A 29 -42.48 -31.35 -42.16
N ALA A 30 -41.65 -31.27 -41.11
CA ALA A 30 -40.30 -30.73 -41.17
C ALA A 30 -39.32 -31.69 -41.88
N LEU A 31 -39.53 -33.01 -41.79
CA LEU A 31 -38.74 -34.02 -42.53
C LEU A 31 -39.18 -34.16 -44.01
N ALA A 32 -40.46 -33.93 -44.33
CA ALA A 32 -41.03 -34.01 -45.68
C ALA A 32 -40.91 -32.68 -46.44
N GLY A 33 -40.96 -31.54 -45.75
CA GLY A 33 -40.57 -30.23 -46.30
C GLY A 33 -39.09 -30.16 -46.68
N PHE A 34 -38.26 -31.02 -46.08
CA PHE A 34 -36.83 -31.16 -46.35
C PHE A 34 -36.48 -31.95 -47.62
N THR A 35 -37.44 -32.66 -48.23
CA THR A 35 -37.17 -33.54 -49.38
C THR A 35 -37.91 -33.13 -50.66
N THR A 36 -38.69 -32.05 -50.63
CA THR A 36 -39.56 -31.68 -51.76
C THR A 36 -39.38 -30.26 -52.32
N ASN A 37 -38.44 -29.46 -51.82
CA ASN A 37 -37.95 -28.28 -52.56
C ASN A 37 -36.74 -28.66 -53.42
N GLY A 38 -36.98 -28.91 -54.70
CA GLY A 38 -35.98 -29.18 -55.73
C GLY A 38 -35.14 -27.95 -56.11
N GLY A 39 -34.36 -27.43 -55.15
CA GLY A 39 -33.17 -26.63 -55.41
C GLY A 39 -31.93 -27.51 -55.28
N LYS A 40 -30.93 -27.35 -56.15
CA LYS A 40 -29.62 -27.96 -55.93
C LYS A 40 -29.06 -27.34 -54.64
N GLY A 41 -28.99 -28.09 -53.54
CA GLY A 41 -28.33 -27.60 -52.33
C GLY A 41 -26.91 -27.11 -52.64
N ASP A 42 -26.48 -26.07 -51.93
CA ASP A 42 -25.20 -25.40 -52.13
C ASP A 42 -24.01 -26.29 -51.75
N PHE A 43 -24.22 -27.31 -50.91
CA PHE A 43 -23.17 -28.26 -50.48
C PHE A 43 -23.28 -29.60 -51.18
N ALA A 44 -22.15 -30.08 -51.72
CA ALA A 44 -22.05 -31.38 -52.35
C ALA A 44 -22.39 -32.53 -51.38
N ARG A 45 -22.89 -33.66 -51.92
CA ARG A 45 -23.19 -34.85 -51.11
C ARG A 45 -21.92 -35.43 -50.48
N GLY A 46 -22.00 -35.79 -49.20
CA GLY A 46 -20.86 -36.26 -48.40
C GLY A 46 -20.14 -35.16 -47.62
N THR A 47 -20.63 -33.91 -47.68
CA THR A 47 -20.05 -32.80 -46.92
C THR A 47 -20.45 -32.88 -45.45
N SER A 48 -19.46 -32.97 -44.57
CA SER A 48 -19.69 -32.88 -43.12
C SER A 48 -18.61 -32.04 -42.44
N VAL A 49 -18.94 -31.44 -41.31
CA VAL A 49 -18.00 -30.65 -40.48
C VAL A 49 -18.08 -31.19 -39.07
N LEU A 50 -16.95 -31.63 -38.50
CA LEU A 50 -16.89 -32.29 -37.19
C LEU A 50 -17.87 -33.49 -37.06
N GLY A 51 -18.25 -34.12 -38.17
CA GLY A 51 -19.25 -35.21 -38.19
C GLY A 51 -20.71 -34.75 -38.24
N ILE A 52 -20.99 -33.45 -38.28
CA ILE A 52 -22.31 -32.89 -38.60
C ILE A 52 -22.48 -32.91 -40.11
N ASP A 53 -23.44 -33.69 -40.61
CA ASP A 53 -23.79 -33.73 -42.03
C ASP A 53 -24.51 -32.46 -42.47
N ILE A 54 -23.98 -31.80 -43.50
CA ILE A 54 -24.57 -30.62 -44.16
C ILE A 54 -24.82 -30.87 -45.65
N SER A 55 -24.75 -32.13 -46.08
CA SER A 55 -24.94 -32.53 -47.47
C SER A 55 -26.28 -32.08 -48.04
N GLY A 56 -26.25 -31.40 -49.19
CA GLY A 56 -27.47 -31.00 -49.90
C GLY A 56 -28.28 -29.88 -49.24
N LEU A 57 -27.76 -29.27 -48.17
CA LEU A 57 -28.34 -28.07 -47.58
C LEU A 57 -28.01 -26.83 -48.41
N ASP A 58 -28.78 -25.76 -48.26
CA ASP A 58 -28.36 -24.42 -48.67
C ASP A 58 -27.47 -23.77 -47.59
N ARG A 59 -26.86 -22.62 -47.91
CA ARG A 59 -25.98 -21.90 -46.98
C ARG A 59 -26.65 -21.58 -45.63
N SER A 60 -27.90 -21.14 -45.61
CA SER A 60 -28.62 -20.80 -44.38
C SER A 60 -28.91 -22.01 -43.50
N ASP A 61 -29.38 -23.10 -44.11
CA ASP A 61 -29.71 -24.33 -43.41
C ASP A 61 -28.45 -25.03 -42.90
N ALA A 62 -27.34 -24.97 -43.64
CA ALA A 62 -26.05 -25.46 -43.17
C ALA A 62 -25.52 -24.67 -41.96
N THR A 63 -25.59 -23.33 -41.99
CA THR A 63 -25.24 -22.47 -40.84
C THR A 63 -26.11 -22.81 -39.63
N ALA A 64 -27.43 -22.89 -39.79
CA ALA A 64 -28.34 -23.24 -38.69
C ALA A 64 -28.07 -24.65 -38.13
N ARG A 65 -27.74 -25.60 -39.01
CA ARG A 65 -27.43 -26.98 -38.61
C ARG A 65 -26.13 -27.08 -37.81
N LEU A 66 -25.11 -26.32 -38.19
CA LEU A 66 -23.85 -26.27 -37.45
C LEU A 66 -24.02 -25.59 -36.09
N HIS A 67 -24.73 -24.46 -36.02
CA HIS A 67 -25.09 -23.84 -34.74
C HIS A 67 -25.84 -24.80 -33.83
N ALA A 68 -26.88 -25.48 -34.33
CA ALA A 68 -27.62 -26.46 -33.54
C ALA A 68 -26.78 -27.64 -33.05
N GLY A 69 -25.68 -27.98 -33.75
CA GLY A 69 -24.78 -29.06 -33.37
C GLY A 69 -23.64 -28.64 -32.45
N LEU A 70 -23.31 -27.35 -32.37
CA LEU A 70 -22.15 -26.81 -31.66
C LEU A 70 -22.53 -25.92 -30.47
N ASP A 71 -23.60 -25.13 -30.59
CA ASP A 71 -23.99 -24.17 -29.56
C ASP A 71 -24.44 -24.88 -28.27
N GLY A 72 -23.99 -24.37 -27.11
CA GLY A 72 -24.39 -24.88 -25.79
C GLY A 72 -23.78 -26.22 -25.41
N LYS A 73 -22.71 -26.67 -26.10
CA LYS A 73 -21.95 -27.87 -25.79
C LYS A 73 -20.89 -27.59 -24.71
N PRO A 74 -21.06 -28.04 -23.46
CA PRO A 74 -20.07 -27.80 -22.38
C PRO A 74 -18.71 -28.45 -22.65
N GLU A 75 -18.63 -29.37 -23.61
CA GLU A 75 -17.39 -29.97 -24.09
C GLU A 75 -16.51 -29.00 -24.89
N LEU A 76 -17.10 -28.00 -25.57
CA LEU A 76 -16.36 -26.98 -26.32
C LEU A 76 -15.71 -25.95 -25.39
N ASP A 77 -16.25 -25.78 -24.18
CA ASP A 77 -15.80 -24.82 -23.17
C ASP A 77 -14.75 -25.42 -22.20
N LYS A 78 -14.34 -26.68 -22.44
CA LYS A 78 -13.35 -27.35 -21.58
C LYS A 78 -11.99 -26.64 -21.70
N PRO A 79 -11.31 -26.36 -20.58
CA PRO A 79 -10.01 -25.72 -20.61
C PRO A 79 -8.98 -26.54 -21.38
N ILE A 80 -8.15 -25.87 -22.18
CA ILE A 80 -6.96 -26.43 -22.81
C ILE A 80 -5.73 -26.16 -21.94
N THR A 81 -4.91 -27.19 -21.73
CA THR A 81 -3.66 -27.04 -20.97
C THR A 81 -2.53 -26.60 -21.89
N VAL A 82 -1.96 -25.44 -21.64
CA VAL A 82 -0.77 -24.94 -22.33
C VAL A 82 0.45 -25.21 -21.46
N HIS A 83 1.25 -26.20 -21.85
CA HIS A 83 2.52 -26.54 -21.22
C HIS A 83 3.60 -25.60 -21.72
N ILE A 84 4.00 -24.62 -20.91
CA ILE A 84 5.08 -23.69 -21.24
C ILE A 84 6.39 -24.35 -20.82
N THR A 85 7.28 -24.62 -21.79
CA THR A 85 8.53 -25.37 -21.56
C THR A 85 9.77 -24.48 -21.70
N GLY A 86 10.79 -24.67 -20.87
CA GLY A 86 12.04 -23.90 -20.92
C GLY A 86 13.29 -24.75 -20.69
N ASP A 87 14.46 -24.17 -20.96
CA ASP A 87 15.76 -24.81 -20.75
C ASP A 87 16.01 -25.05 -19.25
N SER A 88 15.73 -26.27 -18.81
CA SER A 88 16.07 -26.85 -17.50
C SER A 88 15.39 -26.18 -16.30
N ALA A 89 14.39 -26.88 -15.72
CA ALA A 89 13.66 -26.59 -14.48
C ALA A 89 12.57 -25.49 -14.49
N LYS A 90 12.33 -24.79 -15.61
CA LYS A 90 11.25 -23.79 -15.72
C LYS A 90 10.18 -24.24 -16.69
N ALA A 91 9.22 -24.99 -16.17
CA ALA A 91 8.00 -25.33 -16.88
C ALA A 91 6.79 -24.99 -16.00
N ALA A 92 5.72 -24.53 -16.63
CA ALA A 92 4.46 -24.33 -15.95
C ALA A 92 3.29 -24.54 -16.90
N ASP A 93 2.19 -24.97 -16.31
CA ASP A 93 0.95 -25.21 -17.03
C ASP A 93 0.04 -24.01 -16.83
N ALA A 94 -0.49 -23.49 -17.93
CA ALA A 94 -1.57 -22.51 -17.92
C ALA A 94 -2.86 -23.17 -18.42
N GLN A 95 -3.97 -22.89 -17.76
CA GLN A 95 -5.29 -23.32 -18.21
C GLN A 95 -5.92 -22.19 -19.01
N VAL A 96 -6.15 -22.44 -20.30
CA VAL A 96 -6.82 -21.48 -21.19
C VAL A 96 -8.27 -21.91 -21.34
N VAL A 97 -9.19 -21.06 -20.89
CA VAL A 97 -10.63 -21.29 -21.03
C VAL A 97 -11.10 -20.75 -22.38
N PRO A 98 -11.70 -21.57 -23.26
CA PRO A 98 -12.04 -21.17 -24.63
C PRO A 98 -12.84 -19.86 -24.74
N ASP A 99 -13.91 -19.71 -23.95
CA ASP A 99 -14.74 -18.50 -23.89
C ASP A 99 -13.97 -17.22 -23.55
N GLN A 100 -12.97 -17.32 -22.65
CA GLN A 100 -12.21 -16.15 -22.19
C GLN A 100 -11.28 -15.60 -23.27
N VAL A 101 -10.86 -16.46 -24.20
CA VAL A 101 -9.93 -16.10 -25.28
C VAL A 101 -10.61 -16.06 -26.65
N GLY A 102 -11.93 -16.25 -26.72
CA GLY A 102 -12.67 -16.28 -27.99
C GLY A 102 -12.30 -17.47 -28.89
N LEU A 103 -11.90 -18.59 -28.29
CA LEU A 103 -11.59 -19.84 -28.98
C LEU A 103 -12.89 -20.59 -29.28
N GLY A 104 -13.17 -20.83 -30.55
CA GLY A 104 -14.39 -21.51 -30.98
C GLY A 104 -14.43 -21.75 -32.49
N VAL A 105 -15.44 -22.46 -32.97
CA VAL A 105 -15.66 -22.65 -34.41
C VAL A 105 -16.28 -21.38 -35.01
N ASP A 106 -15.64 -20.83 -36.03
CA ASP A 106 -16.22 -19.79 -36.89
C ASP A 106 -17.18 -20.46 -37.88
N VAL A 107 -18.47 -20.51 -37.53
CA VAL A 107 -19.49 -21.20 -38.35
C VAL A 107 -19.59 -20.58 -39.74
N ASP A 108 -19.57 -19.26 -39.85
CA ASP A 108 -19.72 -18.57 -41.15
C ASP A 108 -18.51 -18.78 -42.07
N ALA A 109 -17.29 -18.68 -41.53
CA ALA A 109 -16.08 -18.98 -42.28
C ALA A 109 -16.01 -20.48 -42.65
N THR A 110 -16.46 -21.36 -41.76
CA THR A 110 -16.53 -22.81 -42.01
C THR A 110 -17.49 -23.16 -43.13
N VAL A 111 -18.69 -22.57 -43.13
CA VAL A 111 -19.71 -22.74 -44.17
C VAL A 111 -19.20 -22.20 -45.51
N THR A 112 -18.46 -21.09 -45.49
CA THR A 112 -17.80 -20.55 -46.69
C THR A 112 -16.75 -21.51 -47.24
N ALA A 113 -15.90 -22.08 -46.38
CA ALA A 113 -14.87 -23.05 -46.76
C ALA A 113 -15.46 -24.37 -47.28
N ALA A 114 -16.52 -24.87 -46.63
CA ALA A 114 -17.21 -26.10 -47.01
C ALA A 114 -17.95 -25.97 -48.35
N HIS A 115 -18.40 -24.76 -48.71
CA HIS A 115 -19.01 -24.50 -50.00
C HIS A 115 -17.98 -24.60 -51.14
N ALA A 116 -16.75 -24.11 -50.89
CA ALA A 116 -15.67 -24.18 -51.87
C ALA A 116 -15.08 -25.59 -52.03
N ASN A 117 -15.03 -26.37 -50.94
CA ASN A 117 -14.30 -27.64 -50.87
C ASN A 117 -15.18 -28.83 -50.43
N GLY A 118 -16.48 -28.82 -50.75
CA GLY A 118 -17.42 -29.85 -50.29
C GLY A 118 -17.24 -31.24 -50.91
N GLY A 119 -18.08 -32.18 -50.47
CA GLY A 119 -18.14 -33.57 -50.96
C GLY A 119 -17.40 -34.58 -50.09
N HIS A 120 -16.84 -34.12 -48.96
CA HIS A 120 -16.12 -34.90 -47.97
C HIS A 120 -16.14 -34.18 -46.61
N ALA A 121 -15.48 -34.75 -45.59
CA ALA A 121 -15.33 -34.07 -44.31
C ALA A 121 -14.43 -32.82 -44.46
N VAL A 122 -14.97 -31.66 -44.07
CA VAL A 122 -14.30 -30.36 -44.13
C VAL A 122 -13.88 -29.94 -42.72
N ALA A 123 -12.63 -29.50 -42.57
CA ALA A 123 -12.13 -28.97 -41.31
C ALA A 123 -12.77 -27.60 -41.00
N PRO A 124 -13.23 -27.36 -39.75
CA PRO A 124 -13.80 -26.07 -39.38
C PRO A 124 -12.74 -24.97 -39.29
N ALA A 125 -13.15 -23.74 -39.58
CA ALA A 125 -12.40 -22.54 -39.25
C ALA A 125 -12.51 -22.26 -37.74
N VAL A 126 -11.42 -21.82 -37.11
CA VAL A 126 -11.34 -21.61 -35.65
C VAL A 126 -10.92 -20.17 -35.33
N THR A 127 -11.72 -19.50 -34.50
CA THR A 127 -11.41 -18.15 -33.98
C THR A 127 -10.51 -18.24 -32.74
N LEU A 128 -9.74 -17.19 -32.47
CA LEU A 128 -9.01 -16.99 -31.21
C LEU A 128 -8.58 -15.51 -31.15
N ASP A 129 -8.80 -14.85 -30.03
CA ASP A 129 -8.29 -13.51 -29.75
C ASP A 129 -6.89 -13.63 -29.12
N THR A 130 -5.87 -13.33 -29.91
CA THR A 130 -4.46 -13.43 -29.48
C THR A 130 -4.12 -12.46 -28.35
N SER A 131 -4.82 -11.33 -28.21
CA SER A 131 -4.60 -10.38 -27.11
C SER A 131 -5.15 -10.90 -25.79
N LYS A 132 -6.29 -11.58 -25.82
CA LYS A 132 -6.87 -12.23 -24.63
C LYS A 132 -6.09 -13.48 -24.26
N LEU A 133 -5.57 -14.22 -25.23
CA LEU A 133 -4.65 -15.33 -24.98
C LEU A 133 -3.38 -14.85 -24.29
N ASP A 134 -2.79 -13.74 -24.74
CA ASP A 134 -1.61 -13.14 -24.11
C ASP A 134 -1.89 -12.78 -22.64
N ALA A 135 -3.00 -12.08 -22.40
CA ALA A 135 -3.43 -11.72 -21.06
C ALA A 135 -3.68 -12.95 -20.15
N ALA A 136 -4.21 -14.03 -20.71
CA ALA A 136 -4.46 -15.28 -19.97
C ALA A 136 -3.18 -16.03 -19.59
N LEU A 137 -2.15 -15.99 -20.45
CA LEU A 137 -0.88 -16.70 -20.22
C LEU A 137 0.12 -15.90 -19.37
N ARG A 138 0.03 -14.56 -19.41
CA ARG A 138 0.99 -13.64 -18.80
C ARG A 138 1.27 -13.87 -17.30
N PRO A 139 0.29 -14.13 -16.41
CA PRO A 139 0.60 -14.42 -15.01
C PRO A 139 1.51 -15.65 -14.81
N THR A 140 1.32 -16.68 -15.63
CA THR A 140 2.13 -17.91 -15.58
C THR A 140 3.51 -17.67 -16.18
N VAL A 141 3.58 -16.96 -17.31
CA VAL A 141 4.85 -16.58 -17.95
C VAL A 141 5.69 -15.70 -17.01
N ASP A 142 5.12 -14.63 -16.48
CA ASP A 142 5.79 -13.70 -15.56
C ASP A 142 6.34 -14.43 -14.33
N LYS A 143 5.57 -15.38 -13.76
CA LYS A 143 6.00 -16.18 -12.60
C LYS A 143 7.26 -17.00 -12.89
N ILE A 144 7.37 -17.61 -14.08
CA ILE A 144 8.49 -18.48 -14.43
C ILE A 144 9.66 -17.72 -15.08
N THR A 145 9.48 -16.45 -15.45
CA THR A 145 10.51 -15.62 -16.09
C THR A 145 10.93 -14.39 -15.28
N ALA A 146 10.40 -14.23 -14.05
CA ALA A 146 10.68 -13.11 -13.15
C ALA A 146 12.17 -12.87 -12.86
N ASP A 147 12.99 -13.93 -12.88
CA ASP A 147 14.43 -13.89 -12.65
C ASP A 147 15.25 -13.80 -13.95
N ALA A 148 14.62 -13.92 -15.12
CA ALA A 148 15.27 -13.84 -16.41
C ALA A 148 15.47 -12.40 -16.90
N ALA A 149 14.64 -11.45 -16.45
CA ALA A 149 14.71 -10.05 -16.84
C ALA A 149 15.22 -9.17 -15.69
N THR A 150 16.32 -8.45 -15.92
CA THR A 150 16.68 -7.28 -15.10
C THR A 150 15.93 -6.08 -15.66
N PRO A 151 15.05 -5.39 -14.91
CA PRO A 151 14.41 -4.17 -15.40
C PRO A 151 15.44 -3.07 -15.64
N GLY A 152 15.24 -2.30 -16.70
CA GLY A 152 16.05 -1.09 -16.93
C GLY A 152 15.85 -0.10 -15.79
N SER A 153 16.93 0.45 -15.25
CA SER A 153 16.85 1.49 -14.24
C SER A 153 18.00 2.48 -14.36
N VAL A 154 17.78 3.68 -13.83
CA VAL A 154 18.83 4.68 -13.67
C VAL A 154 18.86 5.17 -12.25
N THR A 155 20.04 5.09 -11.66
CA THR A 155 20.36 5.60 -10.33
C THR A 155 21.35 6.75 -10.46
N PHE A 156 21.61 7.47 -9.37
CA PHE A 156 22.54 8.59 -9.37
C PHE A 156 23.60 8.42 -8.28
N ASP A 157 24.83 8.75 -8.63
CA ASP A 157 25.94 8.98 -7.70
C ASP A 157 26.26 10.47 -7.71
N GLY A 158 25.71 11.19 -6.72
CA GLY A 158 25.57 12.64 -6.78
C GLY A 158 24.67 13.05 -7.95
N VAL A 159 25.23 13.73 -8.95
CA VAL A 159 24.54 14.10 -10.19
C VAL A 159 24.92 13.22 -11.39
N THR A 160 25.75 12.20 -11.17
CA THR A 160 26.21 11.31 -12.25
C THR A 160 25.24 10.15 -12.42
N PRO A 161 24.56 10.01 -13.58
CA PRO A 161 23.66 8.89 -13.80
C PRO A 161 24.44 7.58 -13.96
N LYS A 162 23.97 6.54 -13.26
CA LYS A 162 24.41 5.15 -13.37
C LYS A 162 23.27 4.34 -13.96
N VAL A 163 23.48 3.89 -15.20
CA VAL A 163 22.49 3.11 -15.95
C VAL A 163 22.67 1.61 -15.70
N THR A 164 21.55 0.94 -15.45
CA THR A 164 21.44 -0.51 -15.48
C THR A 164 20.56 -0.86 -16.68
N TYR A 165 21.14 -1.47 -17.70
CA TYR A 165 20.40 -1.83 -18.90
C TYR A 165 19.50 -3.05 -18.66
N PRO A 166 18.33 -3.10 -19.31
CA PRO A 166 17.50 -4.28 -19.27
C PRO A 166 18.22 -5.47 -19.93
N SER A 167 18.16 -6.65 -19.30
CA SER A 167 18.61 -7.91 -19.90
C SER A 167 17.48 -8.58 -20.69
N PRO A 168 17.75 -9.39 -21.73
CA PRO A 168 16.73 -10.14 -22.45
C PRO A 168 15.87 -10.97 -21.49
N GLY A 169 14.55 -10.82 -21.59
CA GLY A 169 13.59 -11.63 -20.85
C GLY A 169 13.31 -12.95 -21.58
N LYS A 170 12.62 -13.88 -20.91
CA LYS A 170 12.01 -15.04 -21.57
C LYS A 170 10.49 -14.84 -21.64
N GLY A 171 9.86 -15.34 -22.70
CA GLY A 171 8.40 -15.37 -22.83
C GLY A 171 7.95 -16.31 -23.92
N VAL A 172 6.73 -16.18 -24.42
CA VAL A 172 6.16 -17.09 -25.43
C VAL A 172 5.87 -16.36 -26.74
N ASP A 173 6.04 -17.04 -27.87
CA ASP A 173 5.63 -16.53 -29.18
C ASP A 173 4.11 -16.62 -29.31
N ILE A 174 3.41 -15.52 -28.99
CA ILE A 174 1.95 -15.54 -28.87
C ILE A 174 1.22 -15.96 -30.15
N GLN A 175 1.79 -15.69 -31.32
CA GLN A 175 1.17 -16.07 -32.59
C GLN A 175 1.29 -17.58 -32.81
N LYS A 176 2.49 -18.14 -32.65
CA LYS A 176 2.68 -19.60 -32.73
C LYS A 176 1.91 -20.35 -31.64
N THR A 177 1.86 -19.80 -30.42
CA THR A 177 1.07 -20.35 -29.32
C THR A 177 -0.41 -20.33 -29.67
N GLY A 178 -0.93 -19.27 -30.28
CA GLY A 178 -2.31 -19.19 -30.74
C GLY A 178 -2.65 -20.26 -31.78
N ASP A 179 -1.80 -20.46 -32.78
CA ASP A 179 -2.01 -21.50 -33.80
C ASP A 179 -1.97 -22.91 -33.20
N ALA A 180 -1.05 -23.15 -32.27
CA ALA A 180 -0.92 -24.43 -31.58
C ALA A 180 -2.13 -24.71 -30.66
N VAL A 181 -2.66 -23.69 -29.98
CA VAL A 181 -3.89 -23.78 -29.16
C VAL A 181 -5.11 -24.09 -30.04
N LYS A 182 -5.28 -23.39 -31.18
CA LYS A 182 -6.38 -23.67 -32.12
C LYS A 182 -6.36 -25.11 -32.61
N THR A 183 -5.17 -25.58 -33.01
CA THR A 183 -4.97 -26.94 -33.54
C THR A 183 -5.23 -27.98 -32.45
N GLY A 184 -4.62 -27.84 -31.28
CA GLY A 184 -4.77 -28.79 -30.17
C GLY A 184 -6.20 -28.86 -29.63
N TRP A 185 -6.92 -27.73 -29.59
CA TRP A 185 -8.34 -27.70 -29.24
C TRP A 185 -9.19 -28.42 -30.28
N LEU A 186 -8.97 -28.12 -31.57
CA LEU A 186 -9.72 -28.73 -32.67
C LEU A 186 -9.50 -30.25 -32.75
N ASP A 187 -8.27 -30.71 -32.56
CA ASP A 187 -7.92 -32.13 -32.54
C ASP A 187 -8.64 -32.87 -31.41
N ALA A 188 -8.68 -32.27 -30.21
CA ALA A 188 -9.39 -32.85 -29.06
C ALA A 188 -10.91 -32.90 -29.28
N VAL A 189 -11.50 -31.81 -29.79
CA VAL A 189 -12.94 -31.74 -30.12
C VAL A 189 -13.31 -32.78 -31.19
N SER A 190 -12.46 -32.94 -32.21
CA SER A 190 -12.66 -33.91 -33.29
C SER A 190 -12.52 -35.34 -32.80
N ALA A 191 -11.46 -35.65 -32.04
CA ALA A 191 -11.20 -36.98 -31.50
C ALA A 191 -12.28 -37.43 -30.50
N ALA A 192 -12.81 -36.49 -29.70
CA ALA A 192 -13.90 -36.76 -28.77
C ALA A 192 -15.26 -36.90 -29.46
N GLY A 193 -15.41 -36.52 -30.74
CA GLY A 193 -16.71 -36.56 -31.43
C GLY A 193 -17.77 -35.68 -30.77
N VAL A 194 -17.38 -34.49 -30.28
CA VAL A 194 -18.27 -33.60 -29.51
C VAL A 194 -19.57 -33.26 -30.25
N ALA A 195 -19.43 -33.00 -31.55
CA ALA A 195 -20.56 -32.64 -32.39
C ALA A 195 -21.53 -33.82 -32.64
N THR A 196 -21.08 -35.06 -32.39
CA THR A 196 -21.90 -36.29 -32.44
C THR A 196 -22.24 -36.84 -31.05
N GLY A 197 -21.94 -36.10 -29.97
CA GLY A 197 -22.37 -36.39 -28.61
C GLY A 197 -21.32 -37.05 -27.70
N GLY A 198 -20.06 -37.12 -28.13
CA GLY A 198 -18.97 -37.57 -27.26
C GLY A 198 -18.45 -36.48 -26.32
N THR A 199 -17.59 -36.85 -25.37
CA THR A 199 -17.16 -36.00 -24.25
C THR A 199 -15.67 -35.72 -24.28
N VAL A 200 -15.27 -34.45 -24.07
CA VAL A 200 -13.86 -34.07 -23.91
C VAL A 200 -13.41 -34.32 -22.47
N PRO A 201 -12.30 -35.06 -22.24
CA PRO A 201 -11.75 -35.29 -20.91
C PRO A 201 -11.30 -33.99 -20.22
N SER A 202 -11.42 -33.93 -18.89
CA SER A 202 -10.94 -32.81 -18.09
C SER A 202 -9.40 -32.70 -18.11
N PRO A 203 -8.82 -31.50 -17.89
CA PRO A 203 -7.36 -31.31 -17.81
C PRO A 203 -6.66 -32.35 -16.92
N GLY A 204 -5.54 -32.88 -17.41
CA GLY A 204 -4.76 -33.93 -16.71
C GLY A 204 -5.23 -35.37 -16.94
N GLN A 205 -6.32 -35.60 -17.67
CA GLN A 205 -6.75 -36.94 -18.08
C GLN A 205 -6.16 -37.32 -19.47
N PRO A 206 -5.92 -38.62 -19.74
CA PRO A 206 -5.54 -39.07 -21.08
C PRO A 206 -6.55 -38.62 -22.13
N GLY A 207 -6.07 -37.97 -23.20
CA GLY A 207 -6.92 -37.43 -24.27
C GLY A 207 -7.54 -36.05 -24.00
N ALA A 208 -7.19 -35.40 -22.88
CA ALA A 208 -7.53 -33.99 -22.66
C ALA A 208 -6.75 -33.07 -23.62
N PRO A 209 -7.32 -31.93 -24.06
CA PRO A 209 -6.65 -30.98 -24.92
C PRO A 209 -5.42 -30.39 -24.22
N SER A 210 -4.24 -30.60 -24.81
CA SER A 210 -3.02 -29.96 -24.36
C SER A 210 -2.08 -29.60 -25.51
N VAL A 211 -1.25 -28.59 -25.28
CA VAL A 211 -0.26 -28.10 -26.25
C VAL A 211 1.01 -27.69 -25.52
N SER A 212 2.17 -27.96 -26.12
CA SER A 212 3.47 -27.56 -25.58
C SER A 212 4.05 -26.39 -26.37
N VAL A 213 4.44 -25.33 -25.66
CA VAL A 213 5.01 -24.11 -26.25
C VAL A 213 6.34 -23.77 -25.59
N PRO A 214 7.43 -23.57 -26.35
CA PRO A 214 8.72 -23.24 -25.77
C PRO A 214 8.78 -21.77 -25.35
N LEU A 215 9.47 -21.51 -24.24
CA LEU A 215 9.97 -20.19 -23.89
C LEU A 215 11.01 -19.77 -24.91
N ILE A 216 10.82 -18.60 -25.48
CA ILE A 216 11.75 -17.94 -26.37
C ILE A 216 12.40 -16.76 -25.66
N GLU A 217 13.61 -16.41 -26.08
CA GLU A 217 14.23 -15.14 -25.72
C GLU A 217 13.44 -14.00 -26.36
N ILE A 218 12.96 -13.05 -25.56
CA ILE A 218 12.34 -11.84 -26.06
C ILE A 218 13.43 -10.79 -26.22
N ASP A 219 13.63 -10.36 -27.47
CA ASP A 219 14.63 -9.36 -27.82
C ASP A 219 14.29 -8.00 -27.17
N ASN A 220 15.01 -7.68 -26.10
CA ASN A 220 14.93 -6.41 -25.38
C ASN A 220 15.81 -5.30 -26.00
N ALA A 221 16.31 -5.44 -27.24
CA ALA A 221 17.02 -4.37 -27.95
C ALA A 221 16.21 -3.06 -28.00
N LYS A 222 14.87 -3.16 -28.06
CA LYS A 222 13.97 -2.00 -27.92
C LYS A 222 14.07 -1.32 -26.54
N GLY A 223 14.18 -2.10 -25.47
CA GLY A 223 14.34 -1.58 -24.10
C GLY A 223 15.70 -0.89 -23.89
N ARG A 224 16.78 -1.44 -24.44
CA ARG A 224 18.10 -0.76 -24.43
C ARG A 224 18.05 0.57 -25.18
N ALA A 225 17.50 0.58 -26.39
CA ALA A 225 17.37 1.79 -27.20
C ALA A 225 16.48 2.86 -26.51
N GLN A 226 15.40 2.46 -25.83
CA GLN A 226 14.57 3.37 -25.05
C GLN A 226 15.31 3.96 -23.84
N VAL A 227 16.12 3.15 -23.13
CA VAL A 227 16.96 3.65 -22.02
C VAL A 227 17.99 4.66 -22.53
N ASP A 228 18.65 4.37 -23.66
CA ASP A 228 19.61 5.29 -24.28
C ASP A 228 18.93 6.60 -24.69
N GLN A 229 17.78 6.52 -25.36
CA GLN A 229 16.99 7.69 -25.74
C GLN A 229 16.56 8.51 -24.51
N LEU A 230 16.12 7.88 -23.43
CA LEU A 230 15.76 8.56 -22.18
C LEU A 230 16.98 9.22 -21.52
N MET A 231 18.16 8.61 -21.67
CA MET A 231 19.41 9.15 -21.14
C MET A 231 19.77 10.46 -21.80
N ASP A 232 19.62 10.53 -23.11
CA ASP A 232 19.95 11.73 -23.88
C ASP A 232 18.85 12.78 -23.82
N SER A 233 17.57 12.38 -23.85
CA SER A 233 16.44 13.32 -23.93
C SER A 233 15.95 13.85 -22.59
N LEU A 234 16.12 13.09 -21.50
CA LEU A 234 15.60 13.45 -20.18
C LEU A 234 16.68 13.47 -19.11
N VAL A 235 17.40 12.37 -18.89
CA VAL A 235 18.23 12.24 -17.68
C VAL A 235 19.45 13.15 -17.68
N LYS A 236 20.25 13.17 -18.75
CA LYS A 236 21.39 14.09 -18.86
C LYS A 236 20.92 15.56 -18.81
N PRO A 237 19.87 15.97 -19.54
CA PRO A 237 19.29 17.31 -19.37
C PRO A 237 18.78 17.59 -17.96
N ALA A 238 18.14 16.65 -17.29
CA ALA A 238 17.51 16.85 -15.97
C ALA A 238 18.51 17.35 -14.93
N VAL A 239 19.72 16.79 -14.92
CA VAL A 239 20.77 17.12 -13.95
C VAL A 239 21.80 18.13 -14.47
N SER A 240 21.60 18.72 -15.65
CA SER A 240 22.52 19.72 -16.21
C SER A 240 22.24 21.15 -15.75
N ALA A 241 21.03 21.43 -15.27
CA ALA A 241 20.60 22.77 -14.92
C ALA A 241 19.47 22.76 -13.86
N PRO A 242 19.36 23.82 -13.04
CA PRO A 242 18.31 23.93 -12.04
C PRO A 242 16.93 24.26 -12.64
N VAL A 243 15.89 24.06 -11.83
CA VAL A 243 14.52 24.52 -12.09
C VAL A 243 14.14 25.59 -11.06
N THR A 244 13.66 26.74 -11.51
CA THR A 244 13.12 27.77 -10.62
C THR A 244 11.63 27.54 -10.38
N VAL A 245 11.23 27.53 -9.12
CA VAL A 245 9.84 27.41 -8.69
C VAL A 245 9.37 28.77 -8.20
N HIS A 246 8.33 29.30 -8.85
CA HIS A 246 7.70 30.56 -8.49
C HIS A 246 6.48 30.34 -7.58
N SER A 247 6.29 31.23 -6.62
CA SER A 247 5.08 31.29 -5.77
C SER A 247 4.74 32.74 -5.44
N ALA A 248 3.54 32.97 -4.91
CA ALA A 248 3.13 34.30 -4.43
C ALA A 248 4.03 34.82 -3.29
N LYS A 249 4.71 33.94 -2.55
CA LYS A 249 5.59 34.31 -1.43
C LYS A 249 7.01 34.65 -1.90
N GLY A 250 7.46 34.04 -2.99
CA GLY A 250 8.81 34.18 -3.52
C GLY A 250 9.23 32.97 -4.34
N ASP A 251 10.54 32.87 -4.60
CA ASP A 251 11.11 31.86 -5.49
C ASP A 251 12.04 30.90 -4.74
N VAL A 252 12.09 29.65 -5.20
CA VAL A 252 13.08 28.65 -4.78
C VAL A 252 13.66 27.92 -5.98
N THR A 253 14.95 27.61 -5.91
CA THR A 253 15.66 26.86 -6.95
C THR A 253 15.77 25.40 -6.56
N ILE A 254 15.24 24.50 -7.38
CA ILE A 254 15.50 23.06 -7.31
C ILE A 254 16.83 22.81 -8.04
N THR A 255 17.84 22.34 -7.32
CA THR A 255 19.18 22.10 -7.87
C THR A 255 19.27 20.74 -8.57
N PRO A 256 20.27 20.54 -9.45
CA PRO A 256 20.56 19.22 -10.02
C PRO A 256 20.68 18.07 -9.01
N ASP A 257 21.27 18.33 -7.84
CA ASP A 257 21.38 17.34 -6.75
C ASP A 257 20.01 16.96 -6.18
N MET A 258 19.10 17.93 -6.02
CA MET A 258 17.72 17.65 -5.59
C MET A 258 16.93 16.85 -6.65
N ILE A 259 17.17 17.14 -7.93
CA ILE A 259 16.58 16.40 -9.06
C ILE A 259 17.11 14.95 -9.06
N ALA A 260 18.42 14.75 -8.94
CA ALA A 260 19.03 13.43 -8.89
C ALA A 260 18.53 12.57 -7.72
N LYS A 261 18.25 13.20 -6.56
CA LYS A 261 17.69 12.52 -5.38
C LYS A 261 16.20 12.13 -5.51
N SER A 262 15.48 12.72 -6.46
CA SER A 262 14.02 12.55 -6.59
C SER A 262 13.58 11.91 -7.90
N LEU A 263 14.37 12.00 -8.98
CA LEU A 263 14.08 11.40 -10.27
C LEU A 263 14.30 9.88 -10.22
N LYS A 264 13.25 9.11 -10.51
CA LYS A 264 13.25 7.66 -10.57
C LYS A 264 12.92 7.20 -11.98
N ILE A 265 13.75 6.31 -12.52
CA ILE A 265 13.53 5.65 -13.80
C ILE A 265 13.27 4.17 -13.52
N THR A 266 12.03 3.72 -13.73
CA THR A 266 11.62 2.33 -13.48
C THR A 266 11.23 1.63 -14.76
N GLY A 267 11.85 0.47 -15.02
CA GLY A 267 11.51 -0.40 -16.14
C GLY A 267 10.52 -1.50 -15.76
N THR A 268 9.79 -2.02 -16.75
CA THR A 268 8.97 -3.23 -16.68
C THR A 268 9.64 -4.37 -17.47
N ALA A 269 9.17 -5.61 -17.26
CA ALA A 269 9.76 -6.82 -17.85
C ALA A 269 9.67 -6.87 -19.39
N ASP A 270 8.72 -6.15 -19.98
CA ASP A 270 8.54 -5.94 -21.43
C ASP A 270 9.53 -4.90 -22.02
N GLY A 271 10.41 -4.33 -21.20
CA GLY A 271 11.39 -3.34 -21.60
C GLY A 271 10.87 -1.90 -21.62
N THR A 272 9.62 -1.64 -21.24
CA THR A 272 9.08 -0.27 -21.13
C THR A 272 9.70 0.44 -19.92
N VAL A 273 10.10 1.70 -20.07
CA VAL A 273 10.72 2.48 -19.00
C VAL A 273 9.97 3.78 -18.76
N THR A 274 9.58 4.03 -17.50
CA THR A 274 8.80 5.21 -17.12
C THR A 274 9.59 6.13 -16.16
N PRO A 275 9.77 7.41 -16.50
CA PRO A 275 10.35 8.39 -15.58
C PRO A 275 9.29 8.95 -14.62
N THR A 276 9.67 9.11 -13.36
CA THR A 276 8.84 9.76 -12.33
C THR A 276 9.69 10.64 -11.43
N VAL A 277 9.13 11.71 -10.87
CA VAL A 277 9.75 12.46 -9.77
C VAL A 277 9.01 12.09 -8.49
N ASP A 278 9.74 11.60 -7.50
CA ASP A 278 9.20 11.27 -6.19
C ASP A 278 8.98 12.55 -5.38
N ALA A 279 7.70 12.88 -5.13
CA ALA A 279 7.31 14.11 -4.45
C ALA A 279 7.87 14.22 -3.02
N ALA A 280 7.94 13.10 -2.29
CA ALA A 280 8.43 13.08 -0.91
C ALA A 280 9.96 13.24 -0.87
N ALA A 281 10.67 12.55 -1.77
CA ALA A 281 12.11 12.70 -1.92
C ALA A 281 12.48 14.11 -2.38
N LEU A 282 11.73 14.70 -3.32
CA LEU A 282 11.94 16.08 -3.78
C LEU A 282 11.75 17.07 -2.64
N ARG A 283 10.65 16.96 -1.89
CA ARG A 283 10.39 17.81 -0.71
C ARG A 283 11.49 17.69 0.33
N THR A 284 11.95 16.47 0.61
CA THR A 284 13.06 16.21 1.54
C THR A 284 14.36 16.86 1.07
N ALA A 285 14.66 16.75 -0.23
CA ALA A 285 15.85 17.35 -0.82
C ALA A 285 15.80 18.90 -0.81
N MET A 286 14.62 19.51 -0.99
CA MET A 286 14.43 20.96 -0.86
C MET A 286 14.64 21.46 0.57
N GLY A 287 14.31 20.63 1.57
CA GLY A 287 14.58 20.90 2.99
C GLY A 287 14.10 22.29 3.42
N PRO A 288 14.94 23.09 4.11
CA PRO A 288 14.54 24.42 4.59
C PRO A 288 14.16 25.42 3.48
N ALA A 289 14.61 25.20 2.24
CA ALA A 289 14.39 26.14 1.14
C ALA A 289 12.90 26.23 0.75
N ILE A 290 12.10 25.20 1.04
CA ILE A 290 10.66 25.19 0.77
C ILE A 290 9.89 26.26 1.54
N SER A 291 10.43 26.71 2.69
CA SER A 291 9.87 27.80 3.48
C SER A 291 9.88 29.16 2.76
N LYS A 292 10.60 29.30 1.64
CA LYS A 292 10.55 30.50 0.78
C LYS A 292 9.27 30.59 -0.03
N ILE A 293 8.63 29.45 -0.31
CA ILE A 293 7.43 29.36 -1.15
C ILE A 293 6.18 28.90 -0.37
N GLU A 294 6.37 28.37 0.84
CA GLU A 294 5.29 27.99 1.76
C GLU A 294 5.10 29.01 2.88
N SER A 295 3.89 29.13 3.42
CA SER A 295 3.61 29.92 4.62
C SER A 295 3.00 29.03 5.69
N SER A 296 3.61 29.00 6.87
CA SER A 296 2.93 28.47 8.05
C SER A 296 1.85 29.46 8.49
N PRO A 297 0.74 28.98 9.08
CA PRO A 297 -0.24 29.89 9.66
C PRO A 297 0.43 30.76 10.75
N PRO A 298 0.01 32.03 10.93
CA PRO A 298 0.59 32.89 11.97
C PRO A 298 0.39 32.29 13.36
N SER A 299 1.39 32.49 14.23
CA SER A 299 1.30 32.05 15.62
C SER A 299 0.10 32.67 16.33
N ALA A 300 -0.53 31.87 17.20
CA ALA A 300 -1.53 32.32 18.17
C ALA A 300 -0.98 33.36 19.17
N VAL A 301 0.34 33.60 19.18
CA VAL A 301 1.02 34.55 20.05
C VAL A 301 2.01 35.40 19.24
N LYS A 302 2.05 36.72 19.48
CA LYS A 302 3.01 37.65 18.84
C LYS A 302 3.90 38.31 19.87
N GLY A 303 5.16 38.53 19.51
CA GLY A 303 6.14 39.25 20.31
C GLY A 303 7.13 38.32 21.00
N THR A 304 8.00 38.88 21.84
CA THR A 304 9.08 38.14 22.50
C THR A 304 9.18 38.51 23.98
N GLY A 305 9.47 37.52 24.83
CA GLY A 305 9.61 37.72 26.27
C GLY A 305 8.35 38.30 26.91
N ALA A 306 8.49 39.32 27.74
CA ALA A 306 7.38 39.97 28.44
C ALA A 306 6.40 40.73 27.52
N SER A 307 6.76 40.97 26.25
CA SER A 307 5.91 41.67 25.26
C SER A 307 4.99 40.75 24.46
N GLN A 308 5.00 39.44 24.77
CA GLN A 308 4.16 38.48 24.08
C GLN A 308 2.66 38.74 24.33
N GLN A 309 1.86 38.79 23.27
CA GLN A 309 0.42 38.99 23.30
C GLN A 309 -0.28 37.85 22.54
N VAL A 310 -1.43 37.42 23.04
CA VAL A 310 -2.29 36.46 22.33
C VAL A 310 -2.86 37.13 21.09
N LEU A 311 -2.60 36.56 19.92
CA LEU A 311 -3.24 36.92 18.67
C LEU A 311 -4.38 35.95 18.37
N VAL A 312 -5.55 36.50 18.07
CA VAL A 312 -6.59 35.75 17.38
C VAL A 312 -6.40 35.97 15.88
N SER A 313 -5.56 35.14 15.24
CA SER A 313 -5.43 35.13 13.79
C SER A 313 -6.30 34.02 13.21
N THR A 314 -7.27 34.38 12.38
CA THR A 314 -8.03 33.43 11.56
C THR A 314 -7.37 33.16 10.21
N ALA A 315 -6.22 33.79 9.95
CA ALA A 315 -5.47 33.58 8.72
C ALA A 315 -4.78 32.21 8.76
N GLY A 316 -5.01 31.42 7.71
CA GLY A 316 -4.35 30.12 7.49
C GLY A 316 -2.92 30.24 6.99
N GLY A 317 -2.31 29.08 6.73
CA GLY A 317 -1.07 28.96 5.97
C GLY A 317 -1.34 28.52 4.53
N ALA A 318 -0.28 28.26 3.78
CA ALA A 318 -0.33 27.70 2.44
C ALA A 318 0.88 26.81 2.18
N TYR A 319 0.65 25.55 1.79
CA TYR A 319 1.68 24.55 1.51
C TYR A 319 1.68 24.14 0.05
N VAL A 320 2.84 23.75 -0.48
CA VAL A 320 2.98 23.32 -1.88
C VAL A 320 2.31 21.97 -2.08
N ASP A 321 1.55 21.84 -3.16
CA ASP A 321 1.09 20.55 -3.67
C ASP A 321 2.30 19.78 -4.24
N GLY A 322 2.82 18.85 -3.45
CA GLY A 322 4.03 18.08 -3.80
C GLY A 322 3.86 17.21 -5.04
N ASN A 323 2.67 16.63 -5.24
CA ASN A 323 2.42 15.77 -6.40
C ASN A 323 2.37 16.59 -7.68
N LYS A 324 1.63 17.71 -7.65
CA LYS A 324 1.60 18.64 -8.79
C LYS A 324 2.98 19.22 -9.09
N LEU A 325 3.73 19.63 -8.06
CA LEU A 325 5.10 20.12 -8.25
C LEU A 325 5.99 19.05 -8.90
N ALA A 326 5.93 17.80 -8.44
CA ALA A 326 6.72 16.71 -9.02
C ALA A 326 6.40 16.47 -10.50
N THR A 327 5.11 16.46 -10.87
CA THR A 327 4.66 16.33 -12.26
C THR A 327 5.12 17.50 -13.12
N ASP A 328 4.94 18.74 -12.65
CA ASP A 328 5.33 19.94 -13.38
C ASP A 328 6.86 20.01 -13.56
N VAL A 329 7.63 19.63 -12.52
CA VAL A 329 9.10 19.55 -12.59
C VAL A 329 9.52 18.53 -13.64
N LEU A 330 8.98 17.31 -13.59
CA LEU A 330 9.29 16.26 -14.58
C LEU A 330 9.05 16.75 -16.02
N GLY A 331 7.97 17.49 -16.25
CA GLY A 331 7.62 18.03 -17.56
C GLY A 331 8.61 19.06 -18.12
N VAL A 332 9.35 19.78 -17.26
CA VAL A 332 10.33 20.80 -17.71
C VAL A 332 11.77 20.30 -17.76
N LEU A 333 12.08 19.13 -17.18
CA LEU A 333 13.45 18.56 -17.18
C LEU A 333 14.06 18.37 -18.59
N PRO A 334 13.30 17.95 -19.63
CA PRO A 334 13.84 17.83 -20.99
C PRO A 334 14.16 19.16 -21.67
N HIS A 335 13.61 20.28 -21.18
CA HIS A 335 13.67 21.55 -21.91
C HIS A 335 15.00 22.28 -21.73
N ALA A 336 15.30 23.18 -22.67
CA ALA A 336 16.40 24.13 -22.57
C ALA A 336 16.18 25.10 -21.40
N THR A 337 17.27 25.72 -20.92
CA THR A 337 17.20 26.71 -19.86
C THR A 337 16.72 28.08 -20.38
N PRO A 338 16.06 28.91 -19.55
CA PRO A 338 15.70 28.68 -18.14
C PRO A 338 14.49 27.76 -17.97
N ARG A 339 14.51 26.91 -16.93
CA ARG A 339 13.39 26.03 -16.57
C ARG A 339 12.63 26.62 -15.39
N THR A 340 11.32 26.80 -15.56
CA THR A 340 10.47 27.44 -14.55
C THR A 340 9.17 26.68 -14.37
N VAL A 341 8.70 26.57 -13.12
CA VAL A 341 7.38 26.04 -12.77
C VAL A 341 6.70 26.94 -11.75
N ASN A 342 5.37 26.94 -11.71
CA ASN A 342 4.59 27.68 -10.71
C ASN A 342 4.10 26.71 -9.64
N ALA A 343 4.42 26.97 -8.38
CA ALA A 343 3.93 26.16 -7.28
C ALA A 343 2.41 26.37 -7.09
N VAL A 344 1.67 25.26 -7.06
CA VAL A 344 0.29 25.27 -6.58
C VAL A 344 0.30 25.16 -5.07
N LEU A 345 -0.43 26.05 -4.40
CA LEU A 345 -0.50 26.11 -2.95
C LEU A 345 -1.88 25.67 -2.45
N ASN A 346 -1.89 24.71 -1.53
CA ASN A 346 -3.07 24.27 -0.80
C ASN A 346 -3.17 25.02 0.53
N PRO A 347 -4.37 25.54 0.91
CA PRO A 347 -4.54 26.27 2.15
C PRO A 347 -4.37 25.35 3.37
N ALA A 348 -3.74 25.88 4.41
CA ALA A 348 -3.68 25.27 5.73
C ALA A 348 -4.59 26.03 6.70
N PRO A 349 -5.30 25.35 7.61
CA PRO A 349 -6.13 26.03 8.60
C PRO A 349 -5.29 26.93 9.52
N ALA A 350 -5.92 27.95 10.10
CA ALA A 350 -5.30 28.78 11.13
C ALA A 350 -4.89 27.93 12.33
N GLN A 351 -3.79 28.30 13.01
CA GLN A 351 -3.33 27.60 14.21
C GLN A 351 -4.37 27.64 15.34
N VAL A 352 -5.07 28.78 15.51
CA VAL A 352 -6.21 28.87 16.44
C VAL A 352 -7.49 28.55 15.69
N THR A 353 -8.12 27.44 16.06
CA THR A 353 -9.38 27.01 15.47
C THR A 353 -10.62 27.56 16.17
N ASP A 354 -10.50 28.08 17.40
CA ASP A 354 -11.62 28.68 18.13
C ASP A 354 -11.72 30.20 17.88
N PRO A 355 -12.68 30.67 17.05
CA PRO A 355 -12.86 32.11 16.78
C PRO A 355 -13.32 32.90 18.01
N ASN A 356 -13.71 32.23 19.10
CA ASN A 356 -14.12 32.86 20.36
C ASN A 356 -13.00 32.96 21.39
N LEU A 357 -11.72 32.73 21.02
CA LEU A 357 -10.60 32.80 21.96
C LEU A 357 -10.59 34.09 22.81
N ALA A 358 -10.96 35.23 22.21
CA ALA A 358 -11.10 36.51 22.93
C ALA A 358 -12.14 36.48 24.06
N LYS A 359 -13.23 35.72 23.91
CA LYS A 359 -14.29 35.56 24.92
C LYS A 359 -13.91 34.56 26.02
N LEU A 360 -12.90 33.73 25.78
CA LEU A 360 -12.41 32.76 26.77
C LEU A 360 -11.47 33.37 27.80
N GLY A 361 -11.13 34.66 27.69
CA GLY A 361 -10.33 35.35 28.71
C GLY A 361 -8.86 34.91 28.76
N VAL A 362 -8.28 34.53 27.62
CA VAL A 362 -6.85 34.22 27.51
C VAL A 362 -6.07 35.53 27.36
N LYS A 363 -5.17 35.84 28.30
CA LYS A 363 -4.51 37.15 28.41
C LYS A 363 -2.98 37.08 28.52
N GLU A 364 -2.47 36.11 29.25
CA GLU A 364 -1.07 36.04 29.65
C GLU A 364 -0.58 34.59 29.72
N LYS A 365 0.74 34.41 29.70
CA LYS A 365 1.37 33.11 29.89
C LYS A 365 1.34 32.75 31.37
N VAL A 366 0.66 31.65 31.71
CA VAL A 366 0.52 31.17 33.09
C VAL A 366 1.51 30.05 33.43
N SER A 367 2.07 29.37 32.42
CA SER A 367 3.10 28.34 32.59
C SER A 367 3.90 28.15 31.31
N SER A 368 5.12 27.62 31.44
CA SER A 368 5.99 27.22 30.33
C SER A 368 6.92 26.12 30.80
N PHE A 369 7.17 25.13 29.94
CA PHE A 369 8.16 24.10 30.22
C PHE A 369 8.94 23.76 28.95
N THR A 370 10.24 23.51 29.11
CA THR A 370 11.17 23.25 28.00
C THR A 370 11.96 21.98 28.27
N THR A 371 12.02 21.09 27.30
CA THR A 371 12.96 19.95 27.31
C THR A 371 13.98 20.10 26.18
N LYS A 372 15.17 19.54 26.39
CA LYS A 372 16.29 19.59 25.44
C LYS A 372 16.41 18.30 24.64
N PHE A 373 16.69 18.40 23.36
CA PHE A 373 17.08 17.29 22.48
C PHE A 373 18.43 17.61 21.82
N PRO A 374 19.57 17.37 22.49
CA PRO A 374 20.87 17.50 21.85
C PRO A 374 20.94 16.61 20.59
N GLY A 375 21.58 17.13 19.53
CA GLY A 375 21.77 16.46 18.25
C GLY A 375 20.99 17.02 17.05
N GLY A 376 20.08 17.98 17.26
CA GLY A 376 19.54 18.80 16.16
C GLY A 376 18.20 18.34 15.57
N LEU A 377 17.59 19.21 14.75
CA LEU A 377 16.34 18.96 14.02
C LEU A 377 16.43 17.85 12.96
N THR A 378 17.64 17.43 12.60
CA THR A 378 17.87 16.40 11.57
C THR A 378 17.68 14.97 12.10
N LEU A 379 17.54 14.78 13.41
CA LEU A 379 17.33 13.46 14.00
C LEU A 379 15.88 12.97 13.79
N PRO A 380 15.66 11.70 13.38
CA PRO A 380 14.31 11.16 13.16
C PRO A 380 13.36 11.31 14.36
N ARG A 381 13.87 11.11 15.59
CA ARG A 381 13.07 11.32 16.81
C ARG A 381 12.61 12.77 16.97
N VAL A 382 13.44 13.74 16.56
CA VAL A 382 13.16 15.17 16.68
C VAL A 382 12.14 15.59 15.63
N HIS A 383 12.19 15.01 14.43
CA HIS A 383 11.13 15.14 13.43
C HIS A 383 9.77 14.75 14.04
N ASN A 384 9.68 13.59 14.71
CA ASN A 384 8.44 13.17 15.36
C ASN A 384 7.96 14.13 16.48
N ILE A 385 8.89 14.66 17.29
CA ILE A 385 8.62 15.67 18.33
C ILE A 385 8.05 16.95 17.72
N VAL A 386 8.65 17.43 16.63
CA VAL A 386 8.20 18.64 15.92
C VAL A 386 6.86 18.41 15.22
N THR A 387 6.65 17.24 14.61
CA THR A 387 5.37 16.87 13.99
C THR A 387 4.23 16.91 15.00
N VAL A 388 4.41 16.35 16.20
CA VAL A 388 3.36 16.40 17.24
C VAL A 388 3.20 17.82 17.81
N ALA A 389 4.29 18.57 17.98
CA ALA A 389 4.24 19.96 18.45
C ALA A 389 3.41 20.83 17.51
N ASN A 390 3.71 20.78 16.21
CA ASN A 390 2.98 21.53 15.17
C ASN A 390 1.50 21.15 15.11
N LYS A 391 1.15 19.89 15.39
CA LYS A 391 -0.26 19.48 15.46
C LYS A 391 -0.98 20.10 16.65
N VAL A 392 -0.33 20.17 17.81
CA VAL A 392 -0.90 20.66 19.08
C VAL A 392 -0.88 22.18 19.20
N ASP A 393 0.01 22.85 18.47
CA ASP A 393 0.16 24.30 18.50
C ASP A 393 -1.15 25.02 18.17
N GLY A 394 -1.57 25.95 19.04
CA GLY A 394 -2.82 26.68 18.92
C GLY A 394 -4.06 25.98 19.49
N ALA A 395 -3.92 24.78 20.06
CA ALA A 395 -5.03 24.07 20.69
C ALA A 395 -5.63 24.87 21.87
N VAL A 396 -6.96 24.88 21.97
CA VAL A 396 -7.70 25.60 23.01
C VAL A 396 -8.50 24.62 23.88
N VAL A 397 -8.22 24.61 25.18
CA VAL A 397 -8.97 23.84 26.18
C VAL A 397 -9.95 24.76 26.89
N LYS A 398 -11.25 24.56 26.66
CA LYS A 398 -12.32 25.37 27.25
C LYS A 398 -12.42 25.15 28.77
N PRO A 399 -12.94 26.13 29.55
CA PRO A 399 -13.28 25.91 30.95
C PRO A 399 -14.08 24.62 31.17
N GLY A 400 -13.66 23.80 32.12
CA GLY A 400 -14.26 22.50 32.46
C GLY A 400 -13.94 21.34 31.51
N ALA A 401 -13.36 21.60 30.32
CA ALA A 401 -13.06 20.56 29.35
C ALA A 401 -11.76 19.80 29.67
N THR A 402 -11.70 18.54 29.24
CA THR A 402 -10.51 17.70 29.32
C THR A 402 -9.83 17.66 27.96
N PHE A 403 -8.53 17.98 27.94
CA PHE A 403 -7.68 17.73 26.78
C PHE A 403 -7.14 16.30 26.84
N SER A 404 -7.07 15.64 25.69
CA SER A 404 -6.48 14.31 25.49
C SER A 404 -5.49 14.43 24.35
N LEU A 405 -4.21 14.13 24.60
CA LEU A 405 -3.17 14.25 23.57
C LEU A 405 -3.42 13.26 22.44
N ASN A 406 -3.72 12.01 22.76
CA ASN A 406 -4.13 11.02 21.77
C ASN A 406 -5.39 11.46 21.02
N GLY A 407 -6.45 11.88 21.73
CA GLY A 407 -7.70 12.32 21.13
C GLY A 407 -7.53 13.51 20.18
N TYR A 408 -6.56 14.38 20.46
CA TYR A 408 -6.26 15.55 19.63
C TYR A 408 -5.39 15.21 18.41
N THR A 409 -4.40 14.34 18.55
CA THR A 409 -3.43 14.06 17.47
C THR A 409 -3.79 12.85 16.61
N GLY A 410 -4.63 11.95 17.12
CA GLY A 410 -5.02 10.70 16.47
C GLY A 410 -3.90 9.66 16.36
N TRP A 411 -4.11 8.71 15.43
CA TRP A 411 -3.14 7.68 15.05
C TRP A 411 -1.83 8.28 14.50
N ARG A 412 -0.72 7.60 14.76
CA ARG A 412 0.63 8.03 14.37
C ARG A 412 1.24 6.98 13.44
N GLY A 413 1.10 7.20 12.14
CA GLY A 413 1.70 6.39 11.07
C GLY A 413 2.52 7.25 10.11
N TYR A 414 3.12 6.58 9.12
CA TYR A 414 3.89 7.23 8.06
C TYR A 414 3.08 8.27 7.28
N GLU A 415 1.81 7.95 6.99
CA GLU A 415 0.89 8.87 6.29
C GLU A 415 0.64 10.17 7.07
N GLN A 416 0.75 10.12 8.40
CA GLN A 416 0.58 11.28 9.27
C GLN A 416 1.88 12.07 9.46
N GLY A 417 2.94 11.70 8.73
CA GLY A 417 4.24 12.39 8.71
C GLY A 417 5.20 11.96 9.81
N TYR A 418 4.94 10.84 10.50
CA TYR A 418 5.88 10.26 11.47
C TYR A 418 6.89 9.34 10.79
N VAL A 419 8.08 9.24 11.37
CA VAL A 419 9.18 8.39 10.89
C VAL A 419 9.62 7.41 11.97
N ASP A 420 10.38 6.40 11.59
CA ASP A 420 10.97 5.47 12.53
C ASP A 420 11.99 6.16 13.43
N ALA A 421 11.86 5.91 14.72
CA ALA A 421 12.82 6.33 15.72
C ALA A 421 12.80 5.33 16.90
N PRO A 422 13.87 5.25 17.69
CA PRO A 422 13.89 4.34 18.84
C PRO A 422 12.74 4.60 19.82
N VAL A 423 12.02 3.54 20.19
CA VAL A 423 11.04 3.47 21.28
C VAL A 423 11.51 2.46 22.32
N ILE A 424 11.06 2.61 23.55
CA ILE A 424 11.32 1.62 24.61
C ILE A 424 10.20 0.57 24.56
N GLU A 425 10.55 -0.66 24.23
CA GLU A 425 9.65 -1.82 24.24
C GLU A 425 10.33 -2.98 24.99
N ASN A 426 9.62 -3.62 25.93
CA ASN A 426 10.11 -4.77 26.71
C ASN A 426 11.54 -4.58 27.28
N ASN A 427 11.81 -3.39 27.81
CA ASN A 427 13.09 -2.99 28.38
C ASN A 427 14.27 -2.87 27.39
N LYS A 428 14.00 -2.69 26.10
CA LYS A 428 15.00 -2.43 25.07
C LYS A 428 14.58 -1.28 24.16
N LEU A 429 15.53 -0.64 23.51
CA LEU A 429 15.25 0.29 22.42
C LEU A 429 15.03 -0.51 21.13
N VAL A 430 13.89 -0.33 20.49
CA VAL A 430 13.58 -0.89 19.16
C VAL A 430 13.13 0.24 18.24
N PRO A 431 13.43 0.20 16.93
CA PRO A 431 12.87 1.16 15.98
C PRO A 431 11.36 1.00 15.88
N ALA A 432 10.60 2.09 16.04
CA ALA A 432 9.18 2.12 15.72
C ALA A 432 8.73 3.49 15.23
N VAL A 433 7.61 3.51 14.51
CA VAL A 433 7.00 4.74 14.00
C VAL A 433 6.58 5.63 15.16
N GLY A 434 7.01 6.90 15.13
CA GLY A 434 6.65 7.88 16.15
C GLY A 434 7.52 7.85 17.42
N GLY A 435 8.66 7.16 17.40
CA GLY A 435 9.63 7.24 18.51
C GLY A 435 10.07 8.69 18.81
N GLY A 436 10.22 9.00 20.09
CA GLY A 436 10.58 10.35 20.59
C GLY A 436 9.42 11.19 21.12
N ILE A 437 8.16 10.84 20.85
CA ILE A 437 6.98 11.64 21.24
C ILE A 437 6.79 11.72 22.76
N SER A 438 7.29 10.75 23.53
CA SER A 438 7.27 10.82 25.00
C SER A 438 7.99 12.05 25.55
N GLN A 439 8.99 12.57 24.84
CA GLN A 439 9.64 13.84 25.21
C GLN A 439 8.68 15.04 25.10
N PHE A 440 7.93 15.12 23.99
CA PHE A 440 6.89 16.15 23.83
C PHE A 440 5.80 15.99 24.90
N THR A 441 5.36 14.76 25.14
CA THR A 441 4.34 14.43 26.15
C THR A 441 4.78 14.86 27.54
N THR A 442 6.02 14.59 27.92
CA THR A 442 6.60 15.06 29.20
C THR A 442 6.68 16.59 29.27
N THR A 443 7.06 17.24 28.17
CA THR A 443 7.11 18.71 28.10
C THR A 443 5.71 19.32 28.31
N MET A 444 4.71 18.75 27.66
CA MET A 444 3.32 19.18 27.75
C MET A 444 2.70 18.88 29.11
N PHE A 445 2.96 17.71 29.69
CA PHE A 445 2.54 17.36 31.04
C PHE A 445 3.06 18.40 32.04
N ASN A 446 4.37 18.70 32.03
CA ASN A 446 4.93 19.69 32.95
C ASN A 446 4.37 21.10 32.73
N ALA A 447 4.18 21.52 31.48
CA ALA A 447 3.55 22.81 31.19
C ALA A 447 2.11 22.89 31.77
N SER A 448 1.31 21.83 31.61
CA SER A 448 -0.04 21.74 32.20
C SER A 448 -0.02 21.64 33.72
N TYR A 449 0.95 20.90 34.27
CA TYR A 449 1.15 20.68 35.70
C TYR A 449 1.44 22.00 36.40
N TYR A 450 2.37 22.79 35.89
CA TYR A 450 2.75 24.11 36.44
C TYR A 450 1.72 25.20 36.13
N ALA A 451 0.83 25.00 35.15
CA ALA A 451 -0.34 25.86 34.97
C ALA A 451 -1.41 25.64 36.05
N GLY A 452 -1.24 24.63 36.93
CA GLY A 452 -2.20 24.28 37.97
C GLY A 452 -3.43 23.54 37.44
N LEU A 453 -3.34 22.94 36.25
CA LEU A 453 -4.43 22.16 35.68
C LEU A 453 -4.58 20.83 36.41
N LYS A 454 -5.81 20.32 36.43
CA LYS A 454 -6.11 19.02 37.03
C LYS A 454 -5.56 17.91 36.15
N ASP A 455 -4.68 17.10 36.72
CA ASP A 455 -4.20 15.87 36.10
C ASP A 455 -5.34 14.84 36.06
N VAL A 456 -5.60 14.27 34.87
CA VAL A 456 -6.67 13.28 34.64
C VAL A 456 -6.06 11.91 34.31
N GLU A 457 -5.01 11.90 33.49
CA GLU A 457 -4.28 10.69 33.13
C GLU A 457 -2.84 11.07 32.76
N HIS A 458 -1.87 10.44 33.40
CA HIS A 458 -0.49 10.43 32.97
C HIS A 458 0.14 9.09 33.36
N LYS A 459 1.24 8.75 32.69
CA LYS A 459 2.00 7.53 33.00
C LYS A 459 3.49 7.80 32.90
N PRO A 460 4.23 7.83 34.03
CA PRO A 460 5.68 7.90 33.97
C PRO A 460 6.29 6.64 33.34
N HIS A 461 7.50 6.74 32.80
CA HIS A 461 8.23 5.61 32.22
C HIS A 461 8.65 4.60 33.29
N SER A 462 8.88 3.34 32.90
CA SER A 462 9.42 2.33 33.82
C SER A 462 10.87 2.64 34.23
N PHE A 463 11.66 3.28 33.36
CA PHE A 463 13.04 3.70 33.66
C PHE A 463 13.15 5.21 33.81
N TYR A 464 14.10 5.64 34.63
CA TYR A 464 14.38 7.06 34.80
C TYR A 464 15.16 7.59 33.59
N ILE A 465 14.59 8.58 32.92
CA ILE A 465 15.26 9.29 31.80
C ILE A 465 15.92 10.56 32.37
N PRO A 466 17.26 10.68 32.36
CA PRO A 466 17.97 11.77 33.03
C PRO A 466 17.56 13.19 32.64
N ASN A 467 17.00 13.37 31.45
CA ASN A 467 16.57 14.68 30.93
C ASN A 467 15.14 15.07 31.36
N TYR A 468 14.42 14.21 32.08
CA TYR A 468 13.06 14.47 32.56
C TYR A 468 13.08 14.68 34.08
N PRO A 469 12.25 15.59 34.62
CA PRO A 469 12.12 15.68 36.06
C PRO A 469 11.46 14.42 36.58
N SER A 470 12.06 13.79 37.59
CA SER A 470 11.56 12.53 38.14
C SER A 470 10.15 12.67 38.70
N VAL A 471 9.37 11.60 38.58
CA VAL A 471 7.96 11.46 39.01
C VAL A 471 6.98 12.31 38.20
N ILE A 472 7.36 13.52 37.78
CA ILE A 472 6.51 14.45 37.03
C ILE A 472 6.82 14.39 35.53
N GLU A 473 6.66 13.22 34.94
CA GLU A 473 6.83 12.98 33.51
C GLU A 473 5.75 12.04 32.99
N SER A 474 5.57 12.02 31.67
CA SER A 474 4.58 11.15 31.06
C SER A 474 5.06 10.63 29.71
N THR A 475 4.88 9.33 29.53
CA THR A 475 4.92 8.67 28.23
C THR A 475 3.55 8.68 27.58
N ILE A 476 3.48 8.25 26.32
CA ILE A 476 2.27 8.08 25.54
C ILE A 476 2.44 6.87 24.63
N PHE A 477 1.35 6.14 24.38
CA PHE A 477 1.31 5.02 23.45
C PHE A 477 -0.11 4.88 22.92
N TRP A 478 -0.29 4.97 21.61
CA TRP A 478 -1.63 4.89 21.04
C TRP A 478 -2.12 3.43 20.98
N PRO A 479 -3.38 3.12 21.33
CA PRO A 479 -4.37 4.00 21.98
C PRO A 479 -4.35 3.90 23.52
N THR A 480 -3.46 3.10 24.11
CA THR A 480 -3.60 2.59 25.50
C THR A 480 -3.04 3.50 26.59
N LEU A 481 -2.04 4.32 26.31
CA LEU A 481 -1.47 5.29 27.26
C LEU A 481 -1.66 6.70 26.70
N ASP A 482 -2.31 7.57 27.46
CA ASP A 482 -2.57 8.95 27.06
C ASP A 482 -2.07 9.96 28.12
N LEU A 483 -1.92 11.20 27.68
CA LEU A 483 -1.82 12.36 28.54
C LEU A 483 -3.15 13.11 28.51
N LYS A 484 -3.84 13.16 29.65
CA LYS A 484 -5.09 13.91 29.82
C LYS A 484 -5.01 14.88 30.99
N PHE A 485 -5.47 16.10 30.77
CA PHE A 485 -5.63 17.09 31.83
C PHE A 485 -6.91 17.89 31.61
N GLN A 486 -7.54 18.30 32.72
CA GLN A 486 -8.75 19.11 32.71
C GLN A 486 -8.42 20.57 32.98
N ASN A 487 -8.97 21.47 32.16
CA ASN A 487 -8.97 22.89 32.47
C ASN A 487 -10.02 23.19 33.55
N ASN A 488 -9.62 23.11 34.82
CA ASN A 488 -10.44 23.41 35.98
C ASN A 488 -10.47 24.92 36.33
N THR A 489 -10.06 25.80 35.42
CA THR A 489 -10.10 27.26 35.59
C THR A 489 -11.34 27.87 34.90
N PRO A 490 -11.77 29.09 35.26
CA PRO A 490 -12.91 29.74 34.59
C PRO A 490 -12.55 30.36 33.22
N TYR A 491 -11.28 30.26 32.79
CA TYR A 491 -10.77 30.86 31.57
C TYR A 491 -10.33 29.76 30.59
N GLY A 492 -10.29 30.07 29.29
CA GLY A 492 -9.70 29.18 28.29
C GLY A 492 -8.21 28.98 28.55
N MET A 493 -7.70 27.85 28.08
CA MET A 493 -6.28 27.55 28.06
C MET A 493 -5.82 27.38 26.62
N LEU A 494 -4.99 28.30 26.13
CA LEU A 494 -4.33 28.18 24.83
C LEU A 494 -2.98 27.47 25.03
N ILE A 495 -2.76 26.44 24.22
CA ILE A 495 -1.52 25.68 24.16
C ILE A 495 -0.69 26.22 23.01
N ASP A 496 0.50 26.70 23.33
CA ASP A 496 1.44 27.34 22.40
C ASP A 496 2.74 26.53 22.42
N THR A 497 3.17 26.03 21.27
CA THR A 497 4.37 25.20 21.16
C THR A 497 5.42 25.90 20.31
N SER A 498 6.69 25.82 20.74
CA SER A 498 7.80 26.39 19.98
C SER A 498 9.05 25.54 20.14
N TYR A 499 9.91 25.52 19.13
CA TYR A 499 11.15 24.76 19.17
C TYR A 499 12.32 25.54 18.59
N THR A 500 13.52 25.19 19.06
CA THR A 500 14.81 25.62 18.53
C THR A 500 15.50 24.43 17.87
N ASN A 501 16.76 24.61 17.45
CA ASN A 501 17.56 23.51 16.94
C ASN A 501 17.78 22.38 17.98
N ASP A 502 17.65 22.67 19.28
CA ASP A 502 18.04 21.78 20.37
C ASP A 502 16.97 21.61 21.46
N SER A 503 15.78 22.21 21.30
CA SER A 503 14.76 22.20 22.36
C SER A 503 13.32 22.37 21.88
N ILE A 504 12.38 21.84 22.65
CA ILE A 504 10.94 22.04 22.50
C ILE A 504 10.40 22.68 23.78
N THR A 505 9.54 23.67 23.61
CA THR A 505 8.85 24.39 24.67
C THR A 505 7.35 24.30 24.46
N VAL A 506 6.62 24.01 25.54
CA VAL A 506 5.17 24.14 25.60
C VAL A 506 4.84 25.25 26.59
N SER A 507 4.11 26.26 26.12
CA SER A 507 3.59 27.38 26.91
C SER A 507 2.09 27.26 27.05
N MET A 508 1.60 27.59 28.24
CA MET A 508 0.18 27.63 28.57
C MET A 508 -0.23 29.08 28.77
N TRP A 509 -1.20 29.53 27.99
CA TRP A 509 -1.74 30.90 28.00
C TRP A 509 -3.16 30.91 28.54
N SER A 510 -3.45 31.79 29.49
CA SER A 510 -4.77 31.93 30.13
C SER A 510 -4.89 33.27 30.87
N THR A 511 -5.73 33.37 31.90
CA THR A 511 -5.66 34.42 32.92
C THR A 511 -5.13 33.79 34.21
N LYS A 512 -4.22 34.47 34.91
CA LYS A 512 -3.62 33.94 36.14
C LYS A 512 -4.67 33.69 37.24
N VAL A 513 -4.73 32.45 37.73
CA VAL A 513 -5.62 32.02 38.84
C VAL A 513 -4.85 31.71 40.12
N TYR A 514 -3.61 31.23 40.00
CA TYR A 514 -2.76 30.81 41.10
C TYR A 514 -1.52 31.72 41.20
N ASP A 515 -1.09 32.01 42.42
CA ASP A 515 0.11 32.81 42.67
C ASP A 515 1.37 32.03 42.30
N SER A 516 1.39 30.74 42.67
CA SER A 516 2.50 29.83 42.40
C SER A 516 2.04 28.37 42.38
N VAL A 517 2.61 27.60 41.48
CA VAL A 517 2.57 26.13 41.48
C VAL A 517 4.01 25.65 41.52
N LYS A 518 4.38 24.89 42.56
CA LYS A 518 5.75 24.41 42.77
C LYS A 518 5.75 22.91 43.03
N THR A 519 6.91 22.28 42.79
CA THR A 519 7.14 20.88 43.15
C THR A 519 8.15 20.81 44.29
N GLU A 520 7.83 20.02 45.31
CA GLU A 520 8.74 19.63 46.38
C GLU A 520 9.04 18.14 46.23
N TRP A 521 10.29 17.75 45.98
CA TRP A 521 10.68 16.35 45.85
C TRP A 521 11.14 15.77 47.19
N GLY A 522 10.69 14.55 47.48
CA GLY A 522 11.25 13.72 48.53
C GLY A 522 12.58 13.10 48.14
N PRO A 523 13.29 12.45 49.09
CA PRO A 523 14.51 11.72 48.81
C PRO A 523 14.25 10.54 47.86
N LYS A 524 15.25 10.17 47.07
CA LYS A 524 15.27 8.90 46.33
C LYS A 524 15.51 7.77 47.32
N THR A 525 14.71 6.72 47.22
CA THR A 525 14.74 5.54 48.11
C THR A 525 14.75 4.26 47.27
N ASN A 526 15.02 3.11 47.87
CA ASN A 526 15.04 1.80 47.18
C ASN A 526 15.90 1.81 45.90
N VAL A 527 17.11 2.37 45.99
CA VAL A 527 17.98 2.52 44.81
C VAL A 527 18.49 1.16 44.36
N THR A 528 18.30 0.84 43.08
CA THR A 528 18.76 -0.40 42.44
C THR A 528 19.76 -0.09 41.33
N LYS A 529 20.80 -0.93 41.18
CA LYS A 529 21.86 -0.73 40.19
C LYS A 529 21.54 -1.42 38.85
N PRO A 530 21.99 -0.85 37.72
CA PRO A 530 21.80 -1.45 36.41
C PRO A 530 22.58 -2.77 36.29
N ALA A 531 22.02 -3.73 35.57
CA ALA A 531 22.72 -4.98 35.23
C ALA A 531 23.45 -4.81 33.88
N ASP A 532 24.64 -5.40 33.76
CA ASP A 532 25.35 -5.48 32.48
C ASP A 532 24.80 -6.59 31.59
N LYS A 533 24.51 -6.28 30.33
CA LYS A 533 24.02 -7.25 29.34
C LYS A 533 24.69 -7.04 27.98
N THR A 534 25.01 -8.14 27.29
CA THR A 534 25.52 -8.10 25.92
C THR A 534 24.42 -8.54 24.95
N LEU A 535 24.17 -7.75 23.91
CA LEU A 535 23.25 -8.08 22.82
C LEU A 535 24.03 -8.66 21.63
N PRO A 536 23.44 -9.57 20.83
CA PRO A 536 24.06 -10.07 19.58
C PRO A 536 24.38 -8.92 18.62
N ALA A 537 25.39 -9.13 17.76
CA ALA A 537 25.72 -8.18 16.70
C ALA A 537 24.59 -8.11 15.66
N GLY A 538 24.20 -6.91 15.24
CA GLY A 538 23.17 -6.73 14.22
C GLY A 538 22.51 -5.34 14.26
N PRO A 539 21.63 -5.04 13.29
CA PRO A 539 20.94 -3.75 13.18
C PRO A 539 19.98 -3.46 14.35
N GLU A 540 19.56 -4.49 15.09
CA GLU A 540 18.73 -4.37 16.30
C GLU A 540 19.54 -4.11 17.58
N CYS A 541 20.88 -4.07 17.49
CA CYS A 541 21.70 -3.81 18.67
C CYS A 541 21.84 -2.31 18.95
N ILE A 542 21.16 -1.86 20.01
CA ILE A 542 21.26 -0.49 20.51
C ILE A 542 21.89 -0.53 21.90
N ALA A 543 23.12 -0.01 22.01
CA ALA A 543 23.81 0.11 23.29
C ALA A 543 23.17 1.17 24.19
N THR A 544 23.16 0.94 25.51
CA THR A 544 22.60 1.86 26.51
C THR A 544 23.62 2.08 27.62
N ALA A 545 23.67 3.29 28.19
CA ALA A 545 24.56 3.60 29.32
C ALA A 545 24.10 2.96 30.65
N GLY A 546 22.83 2.53 30.72
CA GLY A 546 22.17 2.10 31.94
C GLY A 546 21.86 3.25 32.89
N SER A 547 20.90 3.02 33.79
CA SER A 547 20.49 4.01 34.81
C SER A 547 20.07 3.32 36.11
N ASP A 548 20.38 3.96 37.23
CA ASP A 548 19.89 3.51 38.54
C ASP A 548 18.35 3.58 38.60
N GLY A 549 17.74 2.53 39.15
CA GLY A 549 16.34 2.53 39.57
C GLY A 549 16.19 3.12 40.96
N PHE A 550 15.02 3.67 41.27
CA PHE A 550 14.70 4.24 42.59
C PHE A 550 13.20 4.54 42.72
N LYS A 551 12.72 4.63 43.95
CA LYS A 551 11.40 5.17 44.30
C LYS A 551 11.53 6.61 44.78
N GLN A 552 10.62 7.49 44.34
CA GLN A 552 10.58 8.88 44.77
C GLN A 552 9.14 9.42 44.84
N ASP A 553 8.92 10.33 45.78
CA ASP A 553 7.69 11.10 45.91
C ASP A 553 7.92 12.55 45.44
N ALA A 554 6.92 13.16 44.81
CA ALA A 554 6.88 14.57 44.45
C ALA A 554 5.56 15.19 44.91
N TYR A 555 5.61 16.39 45.49
CA TYR A 555 4.44 17.09 46.00
C TYR A 555 4.19 18.36 45.17
N ARG A 556 3.06 18.43 44.46
CA ARG A 556 2.59 19.68 43.83
C ARG A 556 1.97 20.56 44.89
N VAL A 557 2.51 21.76 45.08
CA VAL A 557 2.03 22.75 46.05
C VAL A 557 1.49 23.96 45.30
N ILE A 558 0.19 24.21 45.44
CA ILE A 558 -0.53 25.29 44.76
C ILE A 558 -0.89 26.36 45.78
N ARG A 559 -0.50 27.61 45.51
CA ARG A 559 -0.85 28.77 46.33
C ARG A 559 -1.74 29.76 45.59
N LYS A 560 -2.68 30.34 46.33
CA LYS A 560 -3.58 31.41 45.88
C LYS A 560 -3.86 32.34 47.05
N ASP A 561 -3.84 33.64 46.80
CA ASP A 561 -3.97 34.70 47.79
C ASP A 561 -3.00 34.51 48.98
N GLY A 562 -1.77 34.07 48.67
CA GLY A 562 -0.71 33.80 49.63
C GLY A 562 -0.87 32.52 50.47
N LYS A 563 -1.96 31.76 50.30
CA LYS A 563 -2.26 30.54 51.07
C LYS A 563 -2.05 29.27 50.24
N GLU A 564 -1.61 28.19 50.87
CA GLU A 564 -1.61 26.85 50.25
C GLU A 564 -3.07 26.39 50.11
N VAL A 565 -3.56 26.31 48.88
CA VAL A 565 -4.94 25.91 48.58
C VAL A 565 -5.05 24.44 48.18
N GLN A 566 -3.95 23.84 47.75
CA GLN A 566 -3.91 22.43 47.37
C GLN A 566 -2.48 21.87 47.49
N ARG A 567 -2.38 20.62 47.96
CA ARG A 567 -1.17 19.81 47.95
C ARG A 567 -1.50 18.42 47.40
N GLU A 568 -0.83 18.03 46.33
CA GLU A 568 -1.03 16.72 45.69
C GLU A 568 0.25 15.92 45.73
N LYS A 569 0.14 14.64 46.08
CA LYS A 569 1.27 13.71 46.13
C LYS A 569 1.30 12.84 44.89
N PHE A 570 2.45 12.79 44.24
CA PHE A 570 2.78 11.88 43.15
C PHE A 570 3.87 10.93 43.64
N SER A 571 3.74 9.64 43.33
CA SER A 571 4.70 8.62 43.75
C SER A 571 5.01 7.71 42.57
N TRP A 572 6.29 7.47 42.32
CA TRP A 572 6.71 6.56 41.26
C TRP A 572 7.92 5.73 41.65
N SER A 573 8.03 4.53 41.07
CA SER A 573 9.16 3.64 41.19
C SER A 573 9.73 3.39 39.80
N TYR A 574 10.98 3.79 39.61
CA TYR A 574 11.75 3.50 38.41
C TYR A 574 12.56 2.23 38.61
N ASP A 575 12.51 1.33 37.64
CA ASP A 575 13.40 0.18 37.55
C ASP A 575 14.81 0.63 37.14
N ALA A 576 15.81 -0.21 37.38
CA ALA A 576 17.15 0.03 36.86
C ALA A 576 17.22 -0.37 35.38
N GLU A 577 17.64 0.55 34.52
CA GLU A 577 17.83 0.28 33.09
C GLU A 577 19.15 -0.48 32.90
N PRO A 578 19.16 -1.69 32.31
CA PRO A 578 20.40 -2.41 32.05
C PRO A 578 21.38 -1.60 31.18
N HIS A 579 22.67 -1.79 31.41
CA HIS A 579 23.73 -1.31 30.53
C HIS A 579 23.93 -2.35 29.41
N TYR A 580 23.50 -2.00 28.19
CA TYR A 580 23.61 -2.87 27.01
C TYR A 580 24.88 -2.58 26.22
N THR A 581 25.66 -3.62 25.93
CA THR A 581 26.79 -3.60 25.00
C THR A 581 26.51 -4.45 23.77
N CYS A 582 26.97 -4.02 22.60
CA CYS A 582 26.84 -4.82 21.38
C CYS A 582 28.03 -5.78 21.24
N ALA A 583 27.74 -7.06 21.02
CA ALA A 583 28.77 -8.02 20.63
C ALA A 583 29.42 -7.57 19.32
N LYS A 584 30.72 -7.83 19.17
CA LYS A 584 31.42 -7.61 17.90
C LYS A 584 30.93 -8.67 16.90
N PRO A 585 30.73 -8.33 15.61
CA PRO A 585 30.52 -9.36 14.60
C PRO A 585 31.69 -10.34 14.67
N ASP A 586 31.43 -11.65 14.63
CA ASP A 586 32.49 -12.62 14.46
C ASP A 586 33.25 -12.26 13.18
N PRO A 587 34.60 -12.22 13.20
CA PRO A 587 35.35 -12.08 11.97
C PRO A 587 34.91 -13.23 11.06
N VAL A 588 34.36 -12.89 9.89
CA VAL A 588 34.00 -13.89 8.88
C VAL A 588 35.26 -14.70 8.62
N THR A 589 35.31 -15.91 9.15
CA THR A 589 36.35 -16.88 8.83
C THR A 589 36.09 -17.26 7.37
N THR A 590 36.74 -16.56 6.44
CA THR A 590 36.91 -17.04 5.07
C THR A 590 37.81 -18.27 5.13
N THR A 591 37.24 -19.40 5.51
CA THR A 591 37.83 -20.70 5.23
C THR A 591 37.52 -21.03 3.79
N ALA A 592 38.47 -20.69 2.93
CA ALA A 592 38.64 -21.38 1.67
C ALA A 592 38.93 -22.86 1.97
N THR A 593 38.09 -23.76 1.48
CA THR A 593 38.45 -25.16 1.25
C THR A 593 37.94 -25.57 -0.12
N ASP A 594 38.90 -25.69 -1.02
CA ASP A 594 38.82 -26.44 -2.27
C ASP A 594 38.60 -27.94 -1.98
N GLN A 595 37.77 -28.55 -2.84
CA GLN A 595 37.63 -29.98 -3.18
C GLN A 595 37.05 -30.95 -2.12
N ALA A 596 36.26 -31.98 -2.43
CA ALA A 596 35.46 -32.41 -3.58
C ALA A 596 34.59 -33.60 -3.11
N ASP A 597 33.46 -33.79 -3.80
CA ASP A 597 32.61 -34.99 -3.90
C ASP A 597 31.84 -35.57 -2.68
N GLY A 598 30.51 -35.60 -2.86
CA GLY A 598 29.75 -36.85 -2.75
C GLY A 598 28.79 -36.99 -1.57
N GLN A 599 27.58 -36.42 -1.65
CA GLN A 599 26.31 -37.16 -1.61
C GLN A 599 25.07 -36.25 -1.59
N GLN A 600 24.09 -36.65 -2.39
CA GLN A 600 22.78 -36.05 -2.60
C GLN A 600 21.88 -36.22 -1.35
N PRO A 601 20.96 -35.27 -1.06
CA PRO A 601 20.25 -35.22 0.22
C PRO A 601 18.98 -36.08 0.25
N ALA A 602 18.70 -36.66 1.42
CA ALA A 602 17.43 -37.32 1.73
C ALA A 602 16.47 -36.33 2.42
N THR A 603 15.38 -36.02 1.70
CA THR A 603 14.01 -35.72 2.15
C THR A 603 13.80 -35.06 3.52
N ASP A 604 13.44 -33.77 3.52
CA ASP A 604 12.76 -33.10 4.64
C ASP A 604 11.23 -33.09 4.43
N GLN A 605 10.50 -33.34 5.52
CA GLN A 605 9.04 -33.29 5.61
C GLN A 605 8.53 -31.85 5.73
N PRO A 606 7.27 -31.56 5.34
CA PRO A 606 6.68 -30.24 5.54
C PRO A 606 6.23 -30.07 7.00
N VAL A 607 6.60 -28.94 7.61
CA VAL A 607 6.04 -28.44 8.87
C VAL A 607 4.92 -27.45 8.52
N ASP A 608 3.74 -27.66 9.11
CA ASP A 608 2.53 -26.85 8.92
C ASP A 608 2.70 -25.37 9.33
N PRO A 609 2.02 -24.43 8.67
CA PRO A 609 1.95 -23.04 9.11
C PRO A 609 0.87 -22.86 10.20
N GLU A 610 1.30 -22.47 11.41
CA GLU A 610 0.38 -22.00 12.45
C GLU A 610 -0.34 -20.72 12.01
N THR A 611 -1.65 -20.72 12.23
CA THR A 611 -2.60 -19.67 11.87
C THR A 611 -2.60 -18.57 12.95
N PRO A 612 -2.55 -17.26 12.60
CA PRO A 612 -2.68 -16.20 13.58
C PRO A 612 -4.13 -16.10 14.13
N PRO A 613 -4.33 -15.82 15.43
CA PRO A 613 -5.67 -15.76 16.02
C PRO A 613 -6.46 -14.52 15.56
N ALA A 614 -7.76 -14.75 15.37
CA ALA A 614 -8.73 -13.77 14.89
C ALA A 614 -8.99 -12.62 15.88
N VAL A 615 -9.11 -11.41 15.32
CA VAL A 615 -9.51 -10.18 16.00
C VAL A 615 -11.04 -10.18 16.21
N PRO A 616 -11.57 -9.96 17.43
CA PRO A 616 -13.01 -9.82 17.65
C PRO A 616 -13.53 -8.44 17.19
N PRO A 617 -14.78 -8.34 16.72
CA PRO A 617 -15.32 -7.12 16.13
C PRO A 617 -15.60 -6.03 17.17
N ALA A 618 -15.31 -4.78 16.79
CA ALA A 618 -15.60 -3.58 17.55
C ALA A 618 -17.12 -3.35 17.65
N THR A 619 -17.63 -3.32 18.88
CA THR A 619 -18.98 -2.85 19.16
C THR A 619 -19.00 -1.33 19.23
N SER A 620 -19.65 -0.73 18.24
CA SER A 620 -20.08 0.66 18.24
C SER A 620 -21.16 0.87 19.30
N GLY A 621 -20.99 1.86 20.16
CA GLY A 621 -22.11 2.35 20.96
C GLY A 621 -21.72 3.46 21.90
N TRP A 622 -21.91 4.71 21.49
CA TRP A 622 -22.40 5.79 22.36
C TRP A 622 -23.13 6.81 21.49
N GLY A 623 -24.45 6.88 21.69
CA GLY A 623 -25.29 8.01 21.32
C GLY A 623 -25.78 8.70 22.60
N ARG A 624 -25.98 10.01 22.45
CA ARG A 624 -26.46 11.04 23.40
C ARG A 624 -25.45 11.61 24.37
#